data_AF-A0A348WMY1-F1
#
_entry.id   AF-A0A348WMY1-F1
#
_cell.length_a   1.000
_cell.length_b   1.000
_cell.length_c   1.000
_cell.angle_alpha   90.00
_cell.angle_beta   90.00
_cell.angle_gamma   90.00
#
_symmetry.space_group_name_H-M   'P 1'
#
loop_
_entity.id
_entity.type
_entity.pdbx_description
1 polymer ?
#
loop_
_entity_poly.entity_id
_entity_poly.type
_entity_poly.pdbx_seq_one_letter_code
_entity_poly.pdbx_strand_id
1 'polypeptide(L)' 'EYLFTRLNDVKPEMIEEATKNAREVAEKFAEDSNSELGKIKDARQGLFSIQERDRHNPHLKKVRVVSTVEYYLSD' A
#
# COMPACT_ATOMS: atom_id res chain seq x y z
N GLU A 1 26.35 -6.03 -8.56
CA GLU A 1 25.00 -5.77 -8.03
C GLU A 1 24.30 -4.73 -8.88
N TYR A 2 23.04 -4.95 -9.23
CA TYR A 2 22.21 -3.90 -9.82
C TYR A 2 21.42 -3.23 -8.70
N LEU A 3 21.90 -2.08 -8.22
CA LEU A 3 21.16 -1.27 -7.25
C LEU A 3 20.07 -0.48 -7.98
N PHE A 4 18.83 -0.61 -7.53
CA PHE A 4 17.75 0.27 -7.94
C PHE A 4 17.86 1.60 -7.18
N THR A 5 18.64 2.53 -7.72
CA THR A 5 18.99 3.81 -7.07
C THR A 5 17.82 4.79 -6.96
N ARG A 6 16.80 4.64 -7.81
CA ARG A 6 15.57 5.48 -7.85
C ARG A 6 14.48 5.03 -6.90
N LEU A 7 14.77 4.09 -5.98
CA LEU A 7 13.78 3.63 -5.01
C LEU A 7 13.20 4.79 -4.20
N ASN A 8 14.05 5.70 -3.74
CA ASN A 8 13.63 6.79 -2.88
C ASN A 8 12.71 7.79 -3.58
N ASP A 9 12.83 7.91 -4.90
CA ASP A 9 12.01 8.81 -5.71
C ASP A 9 10.56 8.29 -5.83
N VAL A 10 10.39 6.97 -5.98
CA VAL A 10 9.07 6.33 -6.14
C VAL A 10 8.39 6.01 -4.81
N LYS A 11 9.12 6.03 -3.69
CA LYS A 11 8.58 5.69 -2.36
C LYS A 11 7.34 6.52 -1.99
N PRO A 12 7.34 7.87 -2.09
CA PRO A 12 6.19 8.67 -1.69
C PRO A 12 4.92 8.32 -2.46
N GLU A 13 5.01 8.25 -3.79
CA GLU A 13 3.89 7.92 -4.68
C GLU A 13 3.33 6.53 -4.38
N MET A 14 4.20 5.53 -4.16
CA MET A 14 3.77 4.17 -3.81
C MET A 14 3.06 4.08 -2.45
N ILE A 15 3.47 4.88 -1.47
CA ILE A 15 2.81 4.91 -0.14
C ILE A 15 1.43 5.56 -0.26
N GLU A 16 1.33 6.66 -1.02
CA GLU A 16 0.08 7.35 -1.29
C GLU A 16 -0.92 6.43 -1.98
N GLU A 17 -0.50 5.78 -3.07
CA GLU A 17 -1.33 4.82 -3.81
C GLU A 17 -1.80 3.67 -2.92
N ALA A 18 -0.90 3.07 -2.14
CA ALA A 18 -1.26 1.99 -1.22
C ALA A 18 -2.26 2.44 -0.14
N THR A 19 -2.13 3.67 0.36
CA THR A 19 -3.03 4.24 1.37
C THR A 19 -4.40 4.57 0.76
N LYS A 20 -4.44 5.10 -0.46
CA LYS A 20 -5.66 5.36 -1.20
C LYS A 20 -6.43 4.07 -1.48
N ASN A 21 -5.75 3.04 -1.98
CA ASN A 21 -6.35 1.73 -2.23
C ASN A 21 -6.91 1.12 -0.93
N ALA A 22 -6.19 1.24 0.19
CA ALA A 22 -6.68 0.77 1.48
C ALA A 22 -7.96 1.50 1.93
N ARG A 23 -8.05 2.81 1.67
CA ARG A 23 -9.24 3.60 1.98
C ARG A 23 -10.43 3.21 1.11
N GLU A 24 -10.26 3.07 -0.21
CA GLU A 24 -11.33 2.66 -1.13
C GLU A 24 -11.93 1.32 -0.73
N VAL A 25 -11.08 0.37 -0.32
CA VAL A 25 -11.52 -0.93 0.20
C VAL A 25 -12.29 -0.78 1.52
N ALA A 26 -11.83 0.08 2.42
CA ALA A 26 -12.51 0.32 3.70
C ALA A 26 -13.88 1.00 3.51
N GLU A 27 -14.01 1.94 2.55
CA GLU A 27 -15.28 2.57 2.19
C GLU A 27 -16.28 1.52 1.70
N LYS A 28 -15.84 0.61 0.84
CA LYS A 28 -16.69 -0.50 0.37
C LYS A 28 -17.12 -1.43 1.51
N PHE A 29 -16.22 -1.77 2.44
CA PHE A 29 -16.59 -2.58 3.59
C PHE A 29 -17.62 -1.91 4.51
N ALA A 30 -17.53 -0.58 4.67
CA ALA A 30 -18.50 0.20 5.42
C ALA A 30 -19.88 0.13 4.74
N GLU A 31 -19.94 0.41 3.43
CA GLU A 31 -21.16 0.31 2.62
C GLU A 31 -21.79 -1.08 2.68
N ASP A 32 -20.99 -2.13 2.45
CA ASP A 32 -21.44 -3.54 2.51
C ASP A 32 -21.95 -3.93 3.91
N SER A 33 -21.58 -3.19 4.95
CA SER A 33 -21.99 -3.42 6.35
C SER A 33 -23.12 -2.50 6.83
N ASN A 34 -23.66 -1.62 5.97
CA ASN A 34 -24.58 -0.53 6.34
C ASN A 34 -24.04 0.41 7.44
N SER A 35 -22.73 0.69 7.41
CA SER A 35 -22.09 1.66 8.29
C SER A 35 -21.36 2.72 7.45
N GLU A 36 -21.04 3.85 8.06
CA GLU A 36 -20.19 4.90 7.50
C GLU A 36 -18.71 4.67 7.90
N LEU A 37 -17.80 5.00 6.98
CA LEU A 37 -16.37 4.96 7.27
C LEU A 37 -15.98 6.14 8.18
N GLY A 38 -15.56 5.83 9.39
CA GLY A 38 -15.13 6.80 10.38
C GLY A 38 -13.65 7.21 10.28
N LYS A 39 -13.13 7.77 11.38
CA LYS A 39 -11.74 8.22 11.46
C LYS A 39 -10.77 7.04 11.46
N ILE A 40 -9.53 7.30 11.04
CA ILE A 40 -8.41 6.35 11.18
C ILE A 40 -8.17 6.09 12.67
N LYS A 41 -8.16 4.81 13.04
CA LYS A 41 -7.82 4.32 14.36
C LYS A 41 -6.32 4.07 14.50
N ASP A 42 -5.73 3.42 13.51
CA ASP A 42 -4.31 3.11 13.46
C ASP A 42 -3.83 3.05 12.01
N ALA A 43 -2.57 3.39 11.77
CA ALA A 43 -1.96 3.31 10.45
C ALA A 43 -0.50 2.87 10.59
N ARG A 44 -0.12 1.84 9.83
CA ARG A 44 1.21 1.24 9.86
C ARG A 44 1.75 1.05 8.46
N GLN A 45 3.01 1.43 8.27
CA GLN A 45 3.71 1.22 7.01
C GLN A 45 4.67 0.04 7.10
N GLY A 46 4.47 -0.94 6.23
CA GLY A 46 5.41 -2.05 6.05
C GLY A 46 6.69 -1.62 5.34
N LEU A 47 7.73 -2.46 5.45
CA LEU A 47 8.97 -2.24 4.73
C LEU A 47 8.78 -2.41 3.22
N PHE A 48 9.56 -1.66 2.44
CA PHE A 48 9.69 -1.90 1.01
C PHE A 48 10.45 -3.20 0.76
N SER A 49 9.91 -4.04 -0.11
CA SER A 49 10.56 -5.24 -0.61
C SER A 49 10.89 -5.05 -2.09
N ILE A 50 12.09 -5.49 -2.49
CA ILE A 50 12.57 -5.38 -3.87
C ILE A 50 13.03 -6.78 -4.27
N GLN A 51 12.43 -7.30 -5.33
CA GLN A 51 12.71 -8.63 -5.85
C GLN A 51 12.88 -8.58 -7.35
N GLU A 52 13.52 -9.58 -7.92
CA GLU A 52 13.62 -9.70 -9.38
C GLU A 52 12.26 -10.02 -9.98
N ARG A 53 11.96 -9.46 -11.16
CA ARG A 53 10.66 -9.70 -11.82
C ARG A 53 10.49 -11.18 -12.16
N ASP A 54 11.53 -11.77 -12.75
CA ASP A 54 11.64 -13.15 -13.18
C ASP A 54 13.12 -13.55 -13.38
N ARG A 55 13.39 -14.86 -13.50
CA ARG A 55 14.75 -15.41 -13.65
C ARG A 55 15.46 -15.03 -14.96
N HIS A 56 14.71 -14.68 -16.00
CA HIS A 56 15.26 -14.37 -17.32
C HIS A 56 15.58 -12.88 -17.48
N ASN A 57 15.03 -12.02 -16.61
CA ASN A 57 15.20 -10.56 -16.64
C ASN A 57 15.51 -9.99 -15.23
N PRO A 58 16.65 -10.36 -14.63
CA PRO A 58 16.99 -9.97 -13.25
C PRO A 58 17.22 -8.46 -13.06
N HIS A 59 17.47 -7.72 -14.15
CA HIS A 59 17.62 -6.27 -14.13
C HIS A 59 16.29 -5.54 -13.89
N LEU A 60 15.15 -6.18 -14.16
CA LEU A 60 13.83 -5.66 -13.84
C LEU A 60 13.49 -6.04 -12.40
N LYS A 61 13.16 -5.03 -11.59
CA LYS A 61 12.82 -5.22 -10.18
C LYS A 61 11.34 -4.97 -9.94
N LYS A 62 10.71 -5.83 -9.15
CA LYS A 62 9.39 -5.63 -8.55
C LYS A 62 9.60 -4.99 -7.18
N VAL A 63 9.04 -3.81 -7.01
CA VAL A 63 9.02 -3.09 -5.72
C VAL A 63 7.63 -3.26 -5.13
N ARG A 64 7.55 -3.61 -3.85
CA ARG A 64 6.28 -3.76 -3.13
C ARG A 64 6.38 -3.07 -1.77
N VAL A 65 5.33 -2.32 -1.45
CA VAL A 65 5.07 -1.79 -0.12
C VAL A 65 3.65 -2.17 0.29
N VAL A 66 3.42 -2.32 1.60
CA VAL A 66 2.09 -2.59 2.15
C VAL A 66 1.82 -1.54 3.21
N SER A 67 0.73 -0.78 3.02
CA SER A 67 0.17 0.13 4.02
C SER A 67 -1.01 -0.56 4.69
N THR A 68 -1.05 -0.59 6.01
CA THR A 68 -2.17 -1.14 6.78
C THR A 68 -2.85 0.01 7.52
N VAL A 69 -4.14 0.20 7.28
CA VAL A 69 -4.93 1.25 7.92
C VAL A 69 -6.16 0.62 8.56
N GLU A 70 -6.37 0.90 9.84
CA GLU A 70 -7.55 0.52 10.60
C GLU A 70 -8.47 1.73 10.74
N TYR A 71 -9.78 1.54 10.52
CA TYR A 71 -10.79 2.57 10.64
C TYR A 71 -11.84 2.19 11.68
N TYR A 72 -12.46 3.20 12.28
CA TYR A 72 -13.73 3.01 12.96
C TYR A 72 -14.85 2.94 11.92
N LEU A 73 -15.90 2.16 12.21
CA LEU A 73 -17.18 2.21 11.51
C LEU A 73 -18.22 2.81 12.47
N SER A 74 -19.12 3.62 11.93
CA SER A 74 -20.25 4.20 12.67
C SER A 74 -21.54 3.95 11.93
N ASP A 75 -22.63 3.70 12.64
CA ASP A 75 -23.97 3.50 12.07
C ASP A 75 -24.73 4.81 11.87
#